data_AF-A0A9D7H2M8-F1
#
_entry.id   AF-A0A9D7H2M8-F1
#
_cell.length_a   1.000
_cell.length_b   1.000
_cell.length_c   1.000
_cell.angle_alpha   90.00
_cell.angle_beta   90.00
_cell.angle_gamma   90.00
#
_symmetry.space_group_name_H-M   'P 1'
#
loop_
_entity.id
_entity.type
_entity.pdbx_description
1 polymer ?
#
loop_
_entity_poly.entity_id
_entity_poly.type
_entity_poly.pdbx_seq_one_letter_code
_entity_poly.pdbx_strand_id
1 'polypeptide(L)'
;MTFRAASPACPACGALVSSRVLFDVAVLRCPSCNGAWLDGLAMTAASLDRREPRASALRALPCVRCGAPLTEPDGLHELAACGAGCGVFVPAAAADALLSRTGHGTLPPPAPHLVRILAIVRALEREPRSESPS
;
A
#
# COMPACT_ATOMS: atom_id res chain seq x y z
N MET A 1 15.77 -5.15 -15.17
CA MET A 1 14.40 -5.54 -14.75
C MET A 1 13.41 -4.84 -15.66
N THR A 2 12.83 -5.56 -16.62
CA THR A 2 11.97 -5.01 -17.66
C THR A 2 10.59 -4.71 -17.06
N PHE A 3 10.20 -3.44 -17.00
CA PHE A 3 8.81 -3.06 -16.72
C PHE A 3 7.93 -3.65 -17.82
N ARG A 4 7.07 -4.62 -17.47
CA ARG A 4 6.01 -5.04 -18.38
C ARG A 4 5.02 -3.88 -18.44
N ALA A 5 4.98 -3.18 -19.58
CA ALA A 5 4.13 -2.02 -19.86
C ALA A 5 2.63 -2.38 -20.03
N ALA A 6 2.14 -3.29 -19.21
CA ALA A 6 0.70 -3.47 -19.04
C ALA A 6 0.29 -2.53 -17.91
N SER A 7 -0.67 -1.64 -18.18
CA SER A 7 -1.29 -0.83 -17.14
C SER A 7 -1.67 -1.75 -15.98
N PRO A 8 -1.07 -1.59 -14.80
CA PRO A 8 -1.30 -2.52 -13.72
C PRO A 8 -2.80 -2.54 -13.39
N ALA A 9 -3.31 -3.72 -13.04
CA ALA A 9 -4.65 -3.88 -12.51
C ALA A 9 -4.58 -3.82 -10.97
N CYS A 10 -5.63 -3.32 -10.34
CA CYS A 10 -5.77 -3.34 -8.90
C CYS A 10 -5.82 -4.80 -8.42
N PRO A 11 -4.97 -5.23 -7.47
CA PRO A 11 -4.98 -6.60 -7.01
C PRO A 11 -6.27 -6.96 -6.24
N ALA A 12 -6.94 -5.96 -5.66
CA ALA A 12 -8.15 -6.17 -4.86
C ALA A 12 -9.43 -6.31 -5.70
N CYS A 13 -9.55 -5.60 -6.84
CA CYS A 13 -10.79 -5.58 -7.64
C CYS A 13 -10.59 -5.77 -9.15
N GLY A 14 -9.34 -5.86 -9.64
CA GLY A 14 -9.02 -6.02 -11.06
C GLY A 14 -9.16 -4.76 -11.92
N ALA A 15 -9.71 -3.65 -11.39
CA ALA A 15 -9.85 -2.40 -12.14
C ALA A 15 -8.50 -1.81 -12.55
N LEU A 16 -8.45 -1.11 -13.68
CA LEU A 16 -7.26 -0.39 -14.12
C LEU A 16 -6.89 0.69 -13.10
N VAL A 17 -5.61 0.75 -12.73
CA VAL A 17 -5.11 1.76 -11.80
C VAL A 17 -4.43 2.90 -12.55
N SER A 18 -4.56 4.10 -12.00
CA SER A 18 -3.88 5.29 -12.52
C SER A 18 -2.55 5.46 -11.78
N SER A 19 -1.45 5.60 -12.54
CA SER A 19 -0.11 5.81 -11.98
C SER A 19 0.23 7.28 -11.87
N ARG A 20 0.92 7.66 -10.80
CA ARG A 20 1.55 8.98 -10.65
C ARG A 20 2.75 8.90 -9.72
N VAL A 21 3.50 9.99 -9.58
CA VAL A 21 4.63 10.06 -8.64
C VAL A 21 4.27 11.01 -7.50
N LEU A 22 4.42 10.54 -6.25
CA LEU A 22 4.29 11.35 -5.03
C LEU A 22 5.52 11.12 -4.16
N PHE A 23 6.22 12.18 -3.75
CA PHE A 23 7.43 12.08 -2.93
C PHE A 23 8.46 11.08 -3.50
N ASP A 24 8.71 11.15 -4.81
CA ASP A 24 9.60 10.24 -5.55
C ASP A 24 9.21 8.74 -5.50
N VAL A 25 7.97 8.45 -5.11
CA VAL A 25 7.39 7.10 -5.07
C VAL A 25 6.34 7.01 -6.18
N ALA A 26 6.42 5.98 -7.03
CA ALA A 26 5.35 5.72 -7.98
C ALA A 26 4.16 5.11 -7.24
N VAL A 27 3.02 5.80 -7.31
CA VAL A 27 1.77 5.45 -6.65
C VAL A 27 0.77 5.03 -7.72
N LEU A 28 0.20 3.84 -7.57
CA LEU A 28 -0.89 3.37 -8.41
C LEU A 28 -2.18 3.40 -7.58
N ARG A 29 -3.10 4.31 -7.90
CA ARG A 29 -4.38 4.41 -7.19
C ARG A 29 -5.48 3.74 -8.00
N CYS A 30 -6.28 2.93 -7.32
CA CYS A 30 -7.48 2.34 -7.90
C CYS A 30 -8.67 3.31 -7.76
N PRO A 31 -9.33 3.71 -8.86
CA PRO A 31 -10.52 4.55 -8.79
C PRO A 31 -11.76 3.79 -8.28
N SER A 32 -11.78 2.45 -8.36
CA SER A 32 -12.93 1.63 -7.96
C SER A 32 -12.95 1.34 -6.46
N CYS A 33 -11.86 0.78 -5.92
CA CYS A 33 -11.78 0.40 -4.51
C CYS A 33 -11.00 1.40 -3.65
N ASN A 34 -10.46 2.47 -4.24
CA ASN A 34 -9.61 3.47 -3.59
C ASN A 34 -8.30 2.94 -2.98
N GLY A 35 -7.94 1.67 -3.21
CA GLY A 35 -6.66 1.12 -2.79
C GLY A 35 -5.48 1.75 -3.54
N ALA A 36 -4.33 1.84 -2.87
CA ALA A 36 -3.12 2.43 -3.42
C ALA A 36 -1.95 1.43 -3.36
N TRP A 37 -1.22 1.29 -4.46
CA TRP A 37 0.06 0.59 -4.52
C TRP A 37 1.20 1.60 -4.49
N LEU A 38 2.18 1.38 -3.63
CA LEU A 38 3.35 2.22 -3.44
C LEU A 38 4.58 1.46 -3.91
N ASP A 39 5.15 1.88 -5.04
CA ASP A 39 6.29 1.22 -5.67
C ASP A 39 7.63 1.70 -5.10
N GLY A 40 8.62 0.81 -5.01
CA GLY A 40 9.96 1.19 -4.56
C GLY A 40 10.08 1.46 -3.05
N LEU A 41 9.01 1.27 -2.28
CA LEU A 41 9.10 1.15 -0.82
C LEU A 41 9.55 -0.26 -0.48
N ALA A 42 10.87 -0.46 -0.43
CA ALA A 42 11.46 -1.72 -0.01
C ALA A 42 11.21 -1.96 1.48
N MET A 43 10.09 -2.63 1.79
CA MET A 43 9.92 -3.27 3.09
C MET A 43 10.66 -4.60 3.04
N THR A 44 11.85 -4.64 3.65
CA THR A 44 12.63 -5.88 3.72
C THR A 44 11.91 -6.91 4.57
N ALA A 45 12.07 -8.20 4.23
CA ALA A 45 11.51 -9.33 4.98
C ALA A 45 11.86 -9.30 6.48
N ALA A 46 12.95 -8.62 6.88
CA ALA A 46 13.33 -8.41 8.27
C ALA A 46 12.30 -7.59 9.09
N SER A 47 11.43 -6.82 8.44
CA SER A 47 10.30 -6.11 9.07
C SER A 47 9.01 -6.94 9.11
N LEU A 48 9.05 -8.17 8.59
CA LEU A 48 7.92 -9.11 8.52
C LEU A 48 8.03 -10.21 9.60
N ASP A 49 8.76 -9.98 10.69
CA ASP A 49 9.04 -11.04 11.66
C ASP A 49 7.78 -11.58 12.35
N ARG A 50 7.86 -12.85 12.73
CA ARG A 50 6.70 -13.76 12.82
C ARG A 50 5.94 -13.62 14.13
N ARG A 51 4.78 -12.95 14.09
CA ARG A 51 3.68 -13.20 15.05
C ARG A 51 2.48 -13.83 14.36
N GLU A 52 1.71 -14.58 15.16
CA GLU A 52 0.66 -15.47 14.67
C GLU A 52 -0.30 -14.78 13.70
N PRO A 53 -0.63 -15.46 12.58
CA PRO A 53 -1.47 -14.90 11.54
C PRO A 53 -2.89 -14.68 12.07
N ARG A 54 -3.30 -13.42 12.19
CA ARG A 54 -4.73 -13.11 12.06
C ARG A 54 -5.09 -13.24 10.58
N ALA A 55 -6.13 -14.01 10.28
CA ALA A 55 -6.62 -14.21 8.92
C ALA A 55 -7.12 -12.87 8.37
N SER A 56 -6.26 -12.20 7.60
CA SER A 56 -6.59 -10.97 6.91
C SER A 56 -6.75 -11.26 5.43
N ALA A 57 -7.83 -10.72 4.84
CA ALA A 57 -8.15 -10.89 3.42
C ALA A 57 -7.04 -10.38 2.46
N LEU A 58 -6.07 -9.61 2.98
CA LEU A 58 -4.98 -9.02 2.22
C LEU A 58 -3.89 -10.02 1.78
N ARG A 59 -3.74 -11.15 2.48
CA ARG A 59 -2.71 -12.17 2.16
C ARG A 59 -2.98 -12.93 0.86
N ALA A 60 -4.20 -12.85 0.34
CA ALA A 60 -4.58 -13.48 -0.92
C ALA A 60 -4.28 -12.59 -2.15
N LEU A 61 -3.85 -11.34 -1.93
CA LEU A 61 -3.62 -10.40 -3.02
C LEU A 61 -2.28 -10.65 -3.70
N PRO A 62 -2.21 -10.69 -5.03
CA PRO A 62 -0.96 -10.80 -5.76
C PRO A 62 -0.27 -9.44 -5.89
N CYS A 63 1.06 -9.45 -5.89
CA CYS A 63 1.88 -8.29 -6.22
C CYS A 63 1.67 -7.87 -7.68
N VAL A 64 1.36 -6.59 -7.92
CA VAL A 64 1.13 -6.06 -9.28
C VAL A 64 2.39 -6.09 -10.16
N ARG A 65 3.57 -6.22 -9.54
CA ARG A 65 4.88 -6.24 -10.23
C ARG A 65 5.33 -7.65 -10.60
N CYS A 66 5.34 -8.55 -9.62
CA CYS A 66 5.93 -9.87 -9.78
C CYS A 66 4.94 -11.03 -9.63
N GLY A 67 3.69 -10.75 -9.27
CA GLY A 67 2.65 -11.76 -9.04
C GLY A 67 2.78 -12.55 -7.73
N ALA A 68 3.87 -12.37 -6.97
CA ALA A 68 4.06 -13.03 -5.68
C ALA A 68 2.96 -12.64 -4.67
N PRO A 69 2.54 -13.55 -3.78
CA PRO A 69 1.56 -13.22 -2.75
C PRO A 69 2.08 -12.11 -1.84
N LEU A 70 1.21 -11.16 -1.50
CA LEU A 70 1.54 -10.12 -0.55
C LEU A 70 1.51 -10.65 0.88
N THR A 71 2.40 -10.12 1.70
CA THR A 71 2.56 -10.45 3.11
C THR A 71 2.29 -9.22 3.96
N GLU A 72 1.56 -9.40 5.05
CA GLU A 72 1.36 -8.31 6.01
C GLU A 72 2.66 -8.07 6.80
N PRO A 73 3.15 -6.83 6.86
CA PRO A 73 4.25 -6.48 7.74
C PRO A 73 3.84 -6.56 9.21
N ASP A 74 4.81 -6.85 10.08
CA ASP A 74 4.55 -7.04 11.51
C ASP A 74 3.99 -5.73 12.11
N GLY A 75 2.95 -5.87 12.92
CA GLY A 75 2.22 -4.76 13.55
C GLY A 75 1.40 -3.87 12.59
N LEU A 76 1.40 -4.17 11.28
CA LEU A 76 0.76 -3.38 10.22
C LEU A 76 -0.20 -4.25 9.39
N HIS A 77 -1.21 -4.80 10.06
CA HIS A 77 -2.28 -5.61 9.44
C HIS A 77 -3.13 -4.83 8.42
N GLU A 78 -2.97 -3.52 8.40
CA GLU A 78 -3.63 -2.63 7.46
C GLU A 78 -2.86 -2.54 6.11
N LEU A 79 -1.68 -3.15 6.00
CA LEU A 79 -0.81 -3.06 4.82
C LEU A 79 -0.44 -4.45 4.30
N ALA A 80 -0.15 -4.54 3.00
CA ALA A 80 0.34 -5.76 2.38
C ALA A 80 1.59 -5.45 1.55
N ALA A 81 2.74 -5.96 1.97
CA ALA A 81 4.02 -5.75 1.30
C ALA A 81 4.39 -6.93 0.41
N CYS A 82 5.07 -6.66 -0.70
CA CYS A 82 5.68 -7.71 -1.50
C CYS A 82 6.97 -8.19 -0.82
N GLY A 83 7.07 -9.48 -0.49
CA GLY A 83 8.28 -10.05 0.14
C GLY A 83 9.57 -9.92 -0.69
N ALA A 84 9.44 -9.72 -2.01
CA ALA A 84 10.55 -9.41 -2.91
C ALA A 84 10.92 -7.90 -2.96
N GLY A 85 10.29 -7.05 -2.14
CA GLY A 85 10.59 -5.62 -2.07
C GLY A 85 10.04 -4.77 -3.23
N CYS A 86 9.08 -5.28 -4.00
CA CYS A 86 8.52 -4.54 -5.15
C CYS A 86 7.60 -3.38 -4.75
N GLY A 87 7.14 -3.33 -3.51
CA GLY A 87 6.24 -2.28 -3.05
C GLY A 87 5.26 -2.74 -1.98
N VAL A 88 4.35 -1.83 -1.64
CA VAL A 88 3.37 -1.97 -0.57
C VAL A 88 1.99 -1.59 -1.08
N PHE A 89 1.01 -2.45 -0.83
CA PHE A 89 -0.40 -2.18 -1.05
C PHE A 89 -1.05 -1.65 0.23
N VAL A 90 -1.78 -0.55 0.07
CA VAL A 90 -2.61 0.09 1.09
C VAL A 90 -4.07 0.00 0.62
N PRO A 91 -4.90 -0.88 1.19
CA PRO A 91 -6.33 -0.89 0.90
C PRO A 91 -6.98 0.40 1.42
N ALA A 92 -8.07 0.85 0.79
CA ALA A 92 -8.73 2.09 1.21
C ALA A 92 -9.21 2.04 2.66
N ALA A 93 -9.77 0.91 3.09
CA ALA A 93 -10.20 0.70 4.47
C ALA A 93 -9.06 0.82 5.51
N ALA A 94 -7.81 0.67 5.08
CA ALA A 94 -6.64 0.83 5.93
C ALA A 94 -6.13 2.28 6.01
N ALA A 95 -6.46 3.13 5.03
CA ALA A 95 -5.95 4.49 4.95
C ALA A 95 -6.30 5.27 6.22
N ASP A 96 -7.58 5.30 6.60
CA ASP A 96 -8.05 5.96 7.82
C ASP A 96 -7.38 5.39 9.08
N ALA A 97 -7.32 4.07 9.22
CA ALA A 97 -6.70 3.42 10.37
C ALA A 97 -5.21 3.80 10.54
N LEU A 98 -4.47 3.85 9.43
CA LEU A 98 -3.07 4.29 9.42
C LEU A 98 -2.93 5.76 9.83
N LEU A 99 -3.83 6.62 9.35
CA LEU A 99 -3.82 8.04 9.71
C LEU A 99 -4.15 8.25 11.21
N SER A 100 -5.13 7.53 11.75
CA SER A 100 -5.52 7.62 13.16
C SER A 100 -4.43 7.16 14.13
N ARG A 101 -3.59 6.19 13.75
CA ARG A 101 -2.50 5.67 14.59
C ARG A 101 -1.41 6.71 14.91
N THR A 102 -1.28 7.75 14.10
CA THR A 102 -0.25 8.78 14.28
C THR A 102 -0.56 9.81 15.38
N GLY A 103 -1.73 9.73 16.03
CA GLY A 103 -2.19 10.72 17.00
C GLY A 103 -1.96 10.37 18.48
N HIS A 104 -1.42 9.20 18.83
CA HIS A 104 -1.29 8.80 20.25
C HIS A 104 0.18 8.80 20.68
N GLY A 105 0.54 9.85 21.44
CA GLY A 105 1.90 10.34 21.68
C GLY A 105 2.80 9.53 22.63
N THR A 106 2.89 8.22 22.49
CA THR A 106 3.88 7.41 23.24
C THR A 106 4.52 6.27 22.44
N LEU A 107 4.24 6.13 21.14
CA LEU A 107 4.95 5.14 20.33
C LEU A 107 6.38 5.59 19.98
N PRO A 108 7.35 4.66 19.90
CA PRO A 108 8.65 4.94 19.29
C PRO A 108 8.46 5.57 17.90
N PRO A 109 9.41 6.41 17.45
CA PRO A 109 9.29 7.04 16.15
C PRO A 109 9.02 5.98 15.09
N PRO A 110 7.97 6.15 14.26
CA PRO A 110 7.63 5.18 13.25
C PRO A 110 8.83 4.97 12.32
N ALA A 111 9.01 3.74 11.87
CA ALA A 111 10.09 3.42 10.94
C ALA A 111 10.02 4.35 9.70
N PRO A 112 11.16 4.74 9.09
CA PRO A 112 11.20 5.76 8.03
C PRO A 112 10.27 5.45 6.86
N HIS A 113 10.12 4.17 6.52
CA HIS A 113 9.19 3.73 5.47
C HIS A 113 7.73 4.02 5.83
N LEU A 114 7.33 3.85 7.10
CA LEU A 114 5.98 4.13 7.56
C LEU A 114 5.67 5.63 7.48
N VAL A 115 6.61 6.48 7.87
CA VAL A 115 6.47 7.95 7.74
C VAL A 115 6.17 8.32 6.29
N ARG A 116 6.88 7.71 5.35
CA ARG A 116 6.73 7.96 3.91
C ARG A 116 5.40 7.43 3.38
N ILE A 117 4.99 6.22 3.80
CA ILE A 117 3.65 5.65 3.49
C ILE A 117 2.56 6.61 3.97
N LEU A 118 2.63 7.06 5.23
CA LEU A 118 1.65 7.97 5.81
C LEU A 118 1.60 9.31 5.09
N ALA A 119 2.75 9.88 4.71
CA ALA A 119 2.80 11.12 3.92
C ALA A 119 2.08 10.95 2.58
N ILE A 120 2.29 9.82 1.89
CA ILE A 120 1.64 9.51 0.62
C ILE A 120 0.13 9.31 0.82
N VAL A 121 -0.28 8.54 1.83
CA VAL A 121 -1.71 8.31 2.16
C VAL A 121 -2.41 9.64 2.48
N ARG A 122 -1.79 10.53 3.26
CA ARG A 122 -2.33 11.88 3.51
C ARG A 122 -2.43 12.74 2.25
N ALA A 123 -1.52 12.57 1.29
CA ALA A 123 -1.59 13.28 0.02
C ALA A 123 -2.74 12.72 -0.85
N LEU A 124 -2.95 11.40 -0.83
CA LEU A 124 -4.05 10.73 -1.52
C LEU A 124 -5.43 11.14 -0.99
N GLU A 125 -5.60 11.27 0.33
CA GLU A 125 -6.88 11.65 0.95
C GLU A 125 -7.24 13.13 0.79
N ARG A 126 -6.24 14.00 0.59
CA ARG A 126 -6.47 15.44 0.39
C ARG A 126 -6.90 15.82 -1.02
N GLU A 127 -6.81 14.89 -1.96
CA GLU A 127 -7.28 15.15 -3.31
C GLU A 127 -8.80 15.03 -3.39
N PRO A 128 -9.46 15.92 -4.15
CA PRO A 128 -10.86 15.74 -4.47
C PRO A 128 -10.99 14.38 -5.15
N ARG A 129 -11.79 13.49 -4.56
CA ARG A 129 -12.21 12.26 -5.22
C ARG A 129 -12.80 12.71 -6.53
N SER A 130 -12.15 12.42 -7.66
CA SER A 130 -12.68 12.79 -8.96
C SER A 130 -14.03 12.12 -9.07
N GLU A 131 -15.09 12.91 -8.86
CA GLU A 131 -16.46 12.48 -9.07
C GLU A 131 -16.52 12.00 -10.51
N SER A 132 -16.80 10.71 -10.70
CA SER A 132 -17.12 10.18 -12.01
C SER A 132 -18.25 11.05 -12.58
N PRO A 133 -18.13 11.57 -13.82
CA PRO A 133 -19.27 12.24 -14.44
C PRO A 133 -20.40 11.21 -14.57
N SER A 134 -21.50 11.49 -13.86
CA SER A 134 -22.78 10.76 -13.96
C SER A 134 -23.39 10.85 -15.36
#